data_AF-A0A554JJ89-F1
#
_entry.id   AF-A0A554JJ89-F1
#
_cell.length_a   1.000
_cell.length_b   1.000
_cell.length_c   1.000
_cell.angle_alpha   90.00
_cell.angle_beta   90.00
_cell.angle_gamma   90.00
#
_symmetry.space_group_name_H-M   'P 1'
#
loop_
_entity.id
_entity.type
_entity.pdbx_description
1 polymer ?
#
loop_
_entity_poly.entity_id
_entity_poly.type
_entity_poly.pdbx_seq_one_letter_code
_entity_poly.pdbx_strand_id
1 'polypeptide(L)'
;MSKKIHFIAPDVKEQILKRIKEEGVSVTQAAKDHGLHESTIYNWLGAGAQHTPSWIDFVKLKRENKALLELVGEITLKLSESQKKS
;
A
#
# COMPACT_ATOMS: atom_id res chain seq x y z
N MET A 1 10.75 -30.64 9.39
CA MET A 1 10.49 -30.46 7.94
C MET A 1 11.49 -29.44 7.41
N SER A 2 12.50 -29.85 6.63
CA SER A 2 13.44 -28.90 6.03
C SER A 2 12.74 -28.03 4.99
N LYS A 3 12.81 -26.71 5.15
CA LYS A 3 12.26 -25.73 4.21
C LYS A 3 13.05 -25.81 2.91
N LYS A 4 12.47 -26.40 1.86
CA LYS A 4 13.05 -26.37 0.50
C LYS A 4 12.94 -24.94 -0.03
N ILE A 5 14.08 -24.29 -0.25
CA ILE A 5 14.15 -22.96 -0.86
C ILE A 5 14.20 -23.17 -2.36
N HIS A 6 13.15 -22.74 -3.06
CA HIS A 6 13.12 -22.74 -4.52
C HIS A 6 13.72 -21.42 -5.01
N PHE A 7 14.87 -21.49 -5.68
CA PHE A 7 15.48 -20.34 -6.33
C PHE A 7 14.81 -20.09 -7.68
N ILE A 8 14.38 -18.85 -7.91
CA ILE A 8 13.80 -18.41 -9.17
C ILE A 8 14.76 -17.38 -9.75
N ALA A 9 15.12 -17.56 -11.02
CA ALA A 9 16.06 -16.69 -11.68
C ALA A 9 15.51 -15.25 -11.79
N PRO A 10 16.36 -14.20 -11.66
CA PRO A 10 15.90 -12.81 -11.61
C PRO A 10 15.15 -12.35 -12.88
N ASP A 11 15.59 -12.84 -14.04
CA ASP A 11 14.98 -12.61 -15.36
C ASP A 11 13.55 -13.14 -15.43
N VAL A 12 13.32 -14.36 -14.94
CA VAL A 12 11.98 -14.97 -14.87
C VAL A 12 11.07 -14.17 -13.94
N LYS A 13 11.61 -13.74 -12.79
CA LYS A 13 10.87 -12.87 -11.87
C LYS A 13 10.47 -11.55 -12.53
N GLU A 14 11.38 -10.89 -13.25
CA GLU A 14 11.09 -9.64 -13.97
C GLU A 14 10.03 -9.84 -15.05
N GLN A 15 10.12 -10.91 -15.83
CA GLN A 15 9.12 -11.25 -16.84
C GLN A 15 7.72 -11.40 -16.23
N ILE A 16 7.60 -12.15 -15.13
CA ILE A 16 6.32 -12.37 -14.42
C ILE A 16 5.74 -11.03 -13.95
N LEU A 17 6.57 -10.18 -13.33
CA LEU A 17 6.12 -8.87 -12.85
C LEU A 17 5.71 -7.94 -13.99
N LYS A 18 6.39 -8.02 -15.15
CA LYS A 18 6.04 -7.25 -16.35
C LYS A 18 4.68 -7.64 -16.90
N ARG A 19 4.39 -8.94 -17.03
CA ARG A 19 3.07 -9.43 -17.48
C ARG A 19 1.93 -8.98 -16.58
N ILE A 20 2.16 -8.95 -15.26
CA ILE A 20 1.14 -8.50 -14.31
C ILE A 20 0.90 -6.99 -14.43
N LYS A 21 1.95 -6.18 -14.57
CA LYS A 21 1.85 -4.72 -14.60
C LYS A 21 1.41 -4.15 -15.96
N GLU A 22 1.92 -4.70 -17.05
CA GLU A 22 1.77 -4.13 -18.39
C GLU A 22 0.70 -4.85 -19.21
N GLU A 23 0.58 -6.18 -19.09
CA GLU A 23 -0.37 -6.98 -19.86
C GLU A 23 -1.69 -7.22 -19.10
N GLY A 24 -1.78 -6.79 -17.83
CA GLY A 24 -2.99 -6.93 -17.01
C GLY A 24 -3.32 -8.36 -16.59
N VAL A 25 -2.34 -9.28 -16.64
CA VAL A 25 -2.53 -10.67 -16.21
C VAL A 25 -2.75 -10.72 -14.70
N SER A 26 -3.74 -11.50 -14.24
CA SER A 26 -4.00 -11.66 -12.81
C SER A 26 -2.87 -12.42 -12.12
N VAL A 27 -2.63 -12.12 -10.84
CA VAL A 27 -1.61 -12.81 -10.03
C VAL A 27 -1.84 -14.31 -9.99
N THR A 28 -3.11 -14.74 -9.88
CA THR A 28 -3.51 -16.16 -9.92
C THR A 28 -3.13 -16.84 -11.23
N GLN A 29 -3.38 -16.18 -12.36
CA GLN A 29 -3.05 -16.73 -13.68
C GLN A 29 -1.52 -16.82 -13.87
N ALA A 30 -0.80 -15.74 -13.53
CA ALA A 30 0.66 -15.73 -13.60
C ALA A 30 1.30 -16.77 -12.65
N ALA A 31 0.72 -16.99 -11.46
CA ALA A 31 1.17 -18.02 -10.53
C ALA A 31 1.01 -19.42 -11.14
N LYS A 32 -0.16 -19.69 -11.73
CA LYS A 32 -0.47 -20.97 -12.38
C LYS A 32 0.44 -21.26 -13.57
N ASP A 33 0.65 -20.27 -14.43
CA ASP A 33 1.45 -20.41 -15.66
C ASP A 33 2.92 -20.71 -15.38
N HIS A 34 3.44 -20.20 -14.25
CA HIS A 34 4.83 -20.35 -13.85
C HIS A 34 5.05 -21.37 -12.72
N GLY A 35 4.01 -22.10 -12.30
CA GLY A 35 4.08 -23.12 -11.25
C GLY A 35 4.48 -22.56 -9.87
N LEU A 36 4.11 -21.30 -9.60
CA LEU A 36 4.41 -20.60 -8.37
C LEU A 36 3.17 -20.53 -7.46
N HIS A 37 3.41 -20.39 -6.16
CA HIS A 37 2.35 -20.01 -5.24
C HIS A 37 2.12 -18.50 -5.32
N GLU A 38 0.86 -18.05 -5.31
CA GLU A 38 0.50 -16.62 -5.43
C GLU A 38 1.22 -15.74 -4.41
N SER A 39 1.40 -16.24 -3.18
CA SER A 39 2.09 -15.50 -2.12
C SER A 39 3.53 -15.12 -2.49
N THR A 40 4.21 -15.93 -3.31
CA THR A 40 5.56 -15.60 -3.80
C THR A 40 5.53 -14.35 -4.69
N ILE A 41 4.53 -14.25 -5.56
CA ILE A 41 4.37 -13.11 -6.47
C ILE A 41 3.93 -11.87 -5.68
N TYR A 42 2.99 -12.00 -4.74
CA TYR A 42 2.61 -10.89 -3.85
C TYR A 42 3.79 -10.36 -3.02
N ASN A 43 4.67 -11.25 -2.54
CA ASN A 43 5.89 -10.85 -1.84
C ASN A 43 6.83 -10.04 -2.74
N TRP A 44 6.97 -10.40 -4.02
CA TRP A 44 7.77 -9.62 -4.97
C TRP A 44 7.17 -8.26 -5.31
N LEU A 45 5.85 -8.21 -5.49
CA LEU A 45 5.12 -6.96 -5.72
C LEU A 45 5.27 -6.02 -4.53
N GLY A 46 5.14 -6.53 -3.30
CA GLY A 46 5.36 -5.77 -2.07
C GLY A 46 6.81 -5.30 -1.90
N ALA A 47 7.79 -6.16 -2.19
CA ALA A 47 9.20 -5.79 -2.11
C ALA A 47 9.61 -4.72 -3.14
N GLY A 48 8.92 -4.66 -4.29
CA GLY A 48 9.14 -3.64 -5.32
C GLY A 48 8.37 -2.33 -5.10
N ALA A 49 7.52 -2.24 -4.08
CA ALA A 49 6.73 -1.05 -3.79
C ALA A 49 7.60 0.03 -3.11
N GLN A 50 8.26 0.86 -3.93
CA GLN A 50 9.16 1.94 -3.47
C GLN A 50 8.48 3.06 -2.65
N HIS A 51 7.15 3.07 -2.57
CA HIS A 51 6.37 4.07 -1.84
C HIS A 51 5.37 3.42 -0.88
N THR A 52 5.75 2.34 -0.21
CA THR A 52 4.95 1.87 0.93
C THR A 52 5.15 2.89 2.06
N PRO A 53 4.13 3.69 2.44
CA PRO A 53 4.29 4.64 3.53
C PRO A 53 4.71 3.86 4.78
N SER A 54 5.78 4.32 5.44
CA SER A 54 6.22 3.67 6.66
C SER A 54 5.11 3.79 7.70
N TRP A 55 5.05 2.84 8.64
CA TRP A 55 4.14 2.94 9.78
C TRP A 55 4.30 4.26 10.53
N ILE A 56 5.52 4.81 10.58
CA ILE A 56 5.79 6.11 11.20
C ILE A 56 5.17 7.27 10.39
N ASP A 57 5.21 7.21 9.06
CA ASP A 57 4.63 8.21 8.18
C ASP A 57 3.11 8.19 8.32
N PHE A 58 2.51 7.00 8.38
CA PHE A 58 1.08 6.83 8.62
C PHE A 58 0.65 7.41 9.97
N VAL A 59 1.40 7.13 11.05
CA VAL A 59 1.11 7.66 12.38
C VAL A 59 1.25 9.19 12.43
N LYS A 60 2.28 9.75 11.76
CA LYS A 60 2.47 11.19 11.63
C LYS A 60 1.30 11.83 10.89
N LEU A 61 0.93 11.28 9.73
CA LEU A 61 -0.20 11.77 8.93
C LEU A 61 -1.53 11.73 9.73
N LYS A 62 -1.75 10.66 10.50
CA LYS A 62 -2.93 10.52 11.37
C LYS A 62 -2.97 11.59 12.46
N ARG A 63 -1.82 11.94 13.05
CA ARG A 63 -1.72 13.02 14.06
C ARG A 63 -1.98 14.39 13.45
N GLU A 64 -1.39 14.66 12.28
CA GLU A 64 -1.60 15.91 11.54
C GLU A 64 -3.06 16.10 11.16
N ASN A 65 -3.71 15.05 10.64
CA ASN A 65 -5.14 15.09 10.30
C ASN A 65 -6.01 15.38 11.53
N LYS A 66 -5.73 14.74 12.67
CA LYS A 66 -6.45 15.00 13.93
C LYS A 66 -6.32 16.46 14.37
N ALA A 67 -5.10 17.00 14.37
CA ALA A 67 -4.86 18.40 14.76
C ALA A 67 -5.58 19.40 13.84
N LEU A 68 -5.63 19.11 12.54
CA LEU A 68 -6.38 19.92 11.57
C LEU A 68 -7.88 19.89 11.84
N LEU A 69 -8.44 18.72 12.15
CA LEU A 69 -9.87 18.59 12.48
C LEU A 69 -10.24 19.34 13.76
N GLU A 70 -9.38 19.28 14.79
CA GLU A 70 -9.57 20.02 16.03
C GLU A 70 -9.58 21.54 15.78
N LEU A 71 -8.62 22.05 14.99
CA LEU A 71 -8.55 23.46 14.61
C LEU A 71 -9.80 23.90 13.84
N VAL A 72 -10.24 23.11 12.86
CA VAL A 72 -11.46 23.39 12.09
C VAL A 72 -12.68 23.41 13.01
N GLY A 73 -12.77 22.49 13.97
CA GLY A 73 -13.83 22.46 14.97
C GLY A 73 -13.87 23.73 15.82
N GLU A 74 -12.72 24.17 16.33
CA GLU A 74 -12.61 25.40 17.13
C GLU A 74 -13.03 26.65 16.34
N ILE A 75 -12.56 26.79 15.09
CA ILE A 75 -12.93 27.90 14.22
C ILE A 75 -14.43 27.89 13.94
N THR A 76 -15.00 26.72 13.65
CA THR A 76 -16.43 26.57 13.35
C THR A 76 -17.29 26.96 14.55
N LEU A 77 -16.89 26.56 15.77
CA LEU A 77 -17.57 26.95 17.00
C LEU A 77 -17.55 28.47 17.20
N LYS A 78 -16.37 29.09 17.11
CA LYS A 78 -16.22 30.55 17.24
C LYS A 78 -17.05 31.33 16.21
N LEU A 79 -17.11 30.84 14.97
CA LEU A 79 -17.95 31.45 13.93
C LEU A 79 -19.44 31.33 14.26
N SER A 80 -19.88 30.18 14.78
CA SER A 80 -21.28 29.99 15.19
C SER A 80 -21.68 30.89 16.38
N GLU A 81 -20.76 31.10 17.33
CA GLU A 81 -20.99 31.96 18.49
C GLU A 81 -21.02 33.45 18.12
N SER A 82 -20.17 33.88 17.19
CA SER A 82 -20.18 35.27 16.71
C SER A 82 -21.44 35.60 15.93
N GLN A 83 -21.95 34.65 15.12
CA GLN A 83 -23.22 34.78 14.40
C GLN A 83 -24.44 34.81 15.33
N LYS A 84 -24.42 34.10 16.46
CA LYS A 84 -25.54 34.12 17.44
C LYS A 84 -25.60 35.39 18.30
N LYS A 85 -24.50 36.15 18.38
CA LYS A 85 -24.41 37.39 19.18
C LYS A 85 -24.63 38.66 18.35
N SER A 86 -24.75 38.54 17.02
CA SER A 86 -25.24 39.60 16.12
C SER A 86 -26.74 39.42 15.87
#